data_AF-A0A2P4Y2S6-F1
#
_entry.id   AF-A0A2P4Y2S6-F1
#
_cell.length_a   1.000
_cell.length_b   1.000
_cell.length_c   1.000
_cell.angle_alpha   90.00
_cell.angle_beta   90.00
_cell.angle_gamma   90.00
#
_symmetry.space_group_name_H-M   'P 1'
#
loop_
_entity.id
_entity.type
_entity.pdbx_description
1 polymer ?
#
loop_
_entity_poly.entity_id
_entity_poly.type
_entity_poly.pdbx_seq_one_letter_code
_entity_poly.pdbx_strand_id
1 'polypeptide(L)'
;MHSGSAEPTGDAAQEDHRYPFAGAANPKRRLGIIKLPQEGQDIPTPVWMDFAAVNSDPDFYISRVNWLPDKSLGVQRLNRLQTEVTFLRFDVQTGQATTLIQETNDVWLNTNYLFRNIEAESKNTFRFLWPSERSGFMHLYLYEYTAGAPGARLLGAVTSGKWSVESVEGIDLAQGRVYFCGTADSPLERHLYVASLFPTSEPPLPPTRLTGAEGMHSIVMDSSCHMFVDVYSNTTTPPRAQVCIVPSEGKIATVNPVEPADPCLAAEPASPLSAELAAIFQEIQDSAYPLTTEQE
;
A
#
# COMPACT_ATOMS: atom_id res chain seq x y z
N MET A 1 -12.88 28.32 16.56
CA MET A 1 -12.81 29.13 15.34
C MET A 1 -11.54 29.94 15.44
N HIS A 2 -10.55 29.70 14.58
CA HIS A 2 -9.44 30.63 14.46
C HIS A 2 -9.94 31.74 13.53
N SER A 3 -10.08 32.95 14.05
CA SER A 3 -10.61 34.09 13.31
C SER A 3 -9.62 34.51 12.23
N GLY A 4 -9.98 34.42 10.95
CA GLY A 4 -9.17 34.85 9.81
C GLY A 4 -9.02 36.37 9.72
N SER A 5 -7.80 36.85 9.46
CA SER A 5 -7.53 38.20 8.97
C SER A 5 -8.05 38.36 7.53
N ALA A 6 -8.55 39.55 7.18
CA ALA A 6 -9.07 39.84 5.84
C ALA A 6 -7.98 40.08 4.77
N GLU A 7 -6.70 40.07 5.16
CA GLU A 7 -5.59 40.27 4.22
C GLU A 7 -5.07 38.92 3.68
N PRO A 8 -5.16 38.67 2.36
CA PRO A 8 -4.79 37.37 1.78
C PRO A 8 -3.27 37.16 1.57
N THR A 9 -2.45 38.21 1.74
CA THR A 9 -0.98 38.14 1.58
C THR A 9 -0.29 39.16 2.48
N GLY A 10 0.91 38.85 3.00
CA GLY A 10 1.69 39.72 3.88
C GLY A 10 1.84 39.13 5.29
N ASP A 11 2.53 39.85 6.19
CA ASP A 11 2.82 39.38 7.55
C ASP A 11 1.55 39.18 8.42
N ALA A 12 0.42 39.75 8.00
CA ALA A 12 -0.89 39.60 8.63
C ALA A 12 -1.82 38.59 7.91
N ALA A 13 -1.31 37.84 6.93
CA ALA A 13 -2.09 36.86 6.20
C ALA A 13 -2.38 35.62 7.04
N GLN A 14 -3.62 35.13 6.97
CA GLN A 14 -4.05 33.92 7.65
C GLN A 14 -4.77 32.99 6.67
N GLU A 15 -4.53 31.70 6.84
CA GLU A 15 -5.20 30.64 6.10
C GLU A 15 -6.01 29.76 7.05
N ASP A 16 -7.26 29.47 6.67
CA ASP A 16 -8.14 28.63 7.46
C ASP A 16 -7.98 27.16 7.08
N HIS A 17 -7.62 26.33 8.06
CA HIS A 17 -7.45 24.90 7.88
C HIS A 17 -8.49 24.11 8.67
N ARG A 18 -9.07 23.07 8.03
CA ARG A 18 -9.88 22.07 8.74
C ARG A 18 -8.93 21.14 9.49
N TYR A 19 -8.56 21.54 10.70
CA TYR A 19 -7.63 20.81 11.55
C TYR A 19 -8.36 20.05 12.67
N PRO A 20 -8.50 18.71 12.58
CA PRO A 20 -9.13 17.91 13.63
C PRO A 20 -8.16 17.73 14.80
N PHE A 21 -8.24 18.62 15.79
CA PHE A 21 -7.47 18.50 17.03
C PHE A 21 -7.73 17.15 17.73
N ALA A 22 -6.77 16.70 18.54
CA ALA A 22 -6.94 15.49 19.34
C ALA A 22 -8.21 15.56 20.20
N GLY A 23 -9.04 14.52 20.13
CA GLY A 23 -10.36 14.47 20.79
C GLY A 23 -11.50 15.17 20.02
N ALA A 24 -11.20 15.97 19.00
CA ALA A 24 -12.21 16.57 18.14
C ALA A 24 -12.72 15.59 17.07
N ALA A 25 -13.88 15.89 16.52
CA ALA A 25 -14.48 15.09 15.45
C ALA A 25 -13.58 15.03 14.22
N ASN A 26 -13.41 13.83 13.67
CA ASN A 26 -12.81 13.65 12.36
C ASN A 26 -13.82 14.01 11.26
N PRO A 27 -13.36 14.23 10.01
CA PRO A 27 -14.24 14.35 8.86
C PRO A 27 -15.18 13.14 8.73
N LYS A 28 -16.45 13.43 8.41
CA LYS A 28 -17.37 12.40 7.92
C LYS A 28 -16.89 11.96 6.54
N ARG A 29 -16.90 10.66 6.28
CA ARG A 29 -16.47 10.09 5.00
C ARG A 29 -17.42 9.03 4.49
N ARG A 30 -17.36 8.81 3.18
CA ARG A 30 -18.01 7.71 2.46
C ARG A 30 -17.06 7.26 1.35
N LEU A 31 -17.12 5.98 1.00
CA LEU A 31 -16.41 5.41 -0.14
C LEU A 31 -17.44 4.92 -1.14
N GLY A 32 -17.30 5.29 -2.40
CA GLY A 32 -18.22 4.88 -3.45
C GLY A 32 -17.48 4.55 -4.74
N ILE A 33 -18.10 3.73 -5.57
CA ILE A 33 -17.62 3.36 -6.90
C ILE A 33 -18.58 3.92 -7.93
N ILE A 34 -18.02 4.57 -8.95
CA ILE A 34 -18.75 5.03 -10.13
C ILE A 34 -18.23 4.22 -11.31
N LYS A 35 -19.15 3.59 -12.05
CA LYS A 35 -18.82 3.00 -13.33
C LYS A 35 -18.75 4.12 -14.36
N LEU A 36 -17.59 4.30 -14.98
CA LEU A 36 -17.44 5.32 -16.02
C LEU A 36 -18.40 5.03 -17.18
N PRO A 37 -19.25 5.99 -17.57
CA PRO A 37 -20.18 5.83 -18.67
C PRO A 37 -19.45 5.75 -20.02
N GLN A 38 -20.12 5.24 -21.05
CA GLN A 38 -19.66 5.44 -22.43
C GLN A 38 -19.85 6.90 -22.84
N GLU A 39 -19.12 7.34 -23.87
CA GLU A 39 -19.24 8.71 -24.40
C GLU A 39 -20.70 9.05 -24.73
N GLY A 40 -21.18 10.20 -24.22
CA GLY A 40 -22.55 10.66 -24.39
C GLY A 40 -23.60 10.06 -23.43
N GLN A 41 -23.21 9.24 -22.45
CA GLN A 41 -24.09 8.78 -21.37
C GLN A 41 -23.87 9.56 -20.07
N ASP A 42 -24.94 9.77 -19.30
CA ASP A 42 -24.88 10.39 -17.98
C ASP A 42 -24.08 9.56 -16.98
N ILE A 43 -23.43 10.23 -16.03
CA ILE A 43 -22.70 9.58 -14.94
C ILE A 43 -23.71 8.89 -14.00
N PRO A 44 -23.58 7.58 -13.74
CA PRO A 44 -24.50 6.86 -12.87
C PRO A 44 -24.29 7.23 -11.39
N THR A 45 -25.34 7.04 -10.58
CA THR A 45 -25.24 7.16 -9.12
C THR A 45 -24.17 6.23 -8.56
N PRO A 46 -23.29 6.71 -7.65
CA PRO A 46 -22.28 5.86 -7.04
C PRO A 46 -22.89 4.71 -6.24
N VAL A 47 -22.27 3.53 -6.31
CA VAL A 47 -22.52 2.44 -5.36
C VAL A 47 -21.72 2.75 -4.10
N TRP A 48 -22.39 2.98 -2.97
CA TRP A 48 -21.75 3.31 -1.70
C TRP A 48 -21.39 2.06 -0.90
N MET A 49 -20.17 2.02 -0.36
CA MET A 49 -19.70 0.92 0.47
C MET A 49 -20.32 1.00 1.87
N ASP A 50 -21.02 -0.05 2.28
CA ASP A 50 -21.76 -0.10 3.54
C ASP A 50 -20.87 -0.57 4.71
N PHE A 51 -20.13 0.39 5.29
CA PHE A 51 -19.33 0.13 6.49
C PHE A 51 -20.19 -0.17 7.73
N ALA A 52 -21.40 0.38 7.80
CA ALA A 52 -22.26 0.29 8.98
C ALA A 52 -22.81 -1.12 9.18
N ALA A 53 -22.96 -1.90 8.09
CA ALA A 53 -23.31 -3.32 8.16
C ALA A 53 -22.25 -4.18 8.89
N VAL A 54 -20.98 -3.76 8.91
CA VAL A 54 -19.91 -4.48 9.64
C VAL A 54 -19.73 -3.92 11.04
N ASN A 55 -19.65 -2.60 11.16
CA ASN A 55 -19.51 -1.91 12.44
C ASN A 55 -20.16 -0.53 12.31
N SER A 56 -21.18 -0.30 13.14
CA SER A 56 -21.99 0.92 13.11
C SER A 56 -21.30 2.15 13.72
N ASP A 57 -20.13 1.99 14.34
CA ASP A 57 -19.33 3.12 14.82
C ASP A 57 -18.89 3.98 13.62
N PRO A 58 -19.34 5.24 13.52
CA PRO A 58 -19.00 6.12 12.43
C PRO A 58 -17.60 6.75 12.57
N ASP A 59 -16.89 6.57 13.68
CA ASP A 59 -15.55 7.14 13.91
C ASP A 59 -14.44 6.11 13.66
N PHE A 60 -13.98 6.05 12.42
CA PHE A 60 -12.93 5.15 11.95
C PHE A 60 -12.11 5.84 10.85
N TYR A 61 -11.01 5.24 10.43
CA TYR A 61 -10.23 5.69 9.27
C TYR A 61 -10.34 4.66 8.15
N ILE A 62 -10.43 5.14 6.91
CA ILE A 62 -10.18 4.32 5.71
C ILE A 62 -8.69 4.49 5.42
N SER A 63 -7.87 3.52 5.82
CA SER A 63 -6.42 3.66 5.72
C SER A 63 -5.88 3.32 4.33
N ARG A 64 -6.41 2.26 3.70
CA ARG A 64 -6.02 1.80 2.36
C ARG A 64 -7.22 1.27 1.60
N VAL A 65 -7.17 1.42 0.28
CA VAL A 65 -8.15 0.90 -0.67
C VAL A 65 -7.39 0.23 -1.82
N ASN A 66 -7.75 -1.00 -2.15
CA ASN A 66 -7.09 -1.81 -3.16
C ASN A 66 -8.14 -2.56 -3.98
N TRP A 67 -7.94 -2.66 -5.30
CA TRP A 67 -8.65 -3.67 -6.08
C TRP A 67 -8.11 -5.05 -5.71
N LEU A 68 -9.01 -6.02 -5.54
CA LEU A 68 -8.66 -7.42 -5.31
C LEU A 68 -8.72 -8.21 -6.62
N PRO A 69 -8.08 -9.41 -6.71
CA PRO A 69 -8.01 -10.18 -7.95
C PRO A 69 -9.37 -10.57 -8.53
N ASP A 70 -10.38 -10.73 -7.67
CA ASP A 70 -11.76 -11.01 -8.06
C ASP A 70 -12.56 -9.74 -8.44
N LYS A 71 -11.88 -8.61 -8.62
CA LYS A 71 -12.45 -7.29 -8.95
C LYS A 71 -13.38 -6.71 -7.88
N SER A 72 -13.28 -7.21 -6.66
CA SER A 72 -13.89 -6.57 -5.49
C SER A 72 -12.97 -5.46 -4.93
N LEU A 73 -13.48 -4.67 -3.99
CA LEU A 73 -12.71 -3.61 -3.34
C LEU A 73 -12.24 -4.04 -1.94
N GLY A 74 -10.94 -4.19 -1.76
CA GLY A 74 -10.30 -4.41 -0.47
C GLY A 74 -10.08 -3.09 0.28
N VAL A 75 -10.55 -2.99 1.51
CA VAL A 75 -10.48 -1.76 2.31
C VAL A 75 -9.99 -2.06 3.71
N GLN A 76 -8.98 -1.33 4.17
CA GLN A 76 -8.51 -1.39 5.56
C GLN A 76 -9.23 -0.32 6.39
N ARG A 77 -10.07 -0.76 7.33
CA ARG A 77 -10.78 0.08 8.29
C ARG A 77 -10.03 0.07 9.62
N LEU A 78 -9.61 1.24 10.13
CA LEU A 78 -9.03 1.39 11.46
C LEU A 78 -10.00 2.04 12.42
N ASN A 79 -10.15 1.53 13.64
CA ASN A 79 -10.91 2.25 14.67
C ASN A 79 -10.26 3.60 15.04
N ARG A 80 -10.98 4.48 15.75
CA ARG A 80 -10.46 5.80 16.14
C ARG A 80 -9.15 5.74 16.93
N LEU A 81 -8.99 4.72 17.76
CA LEU A 81 -7.79 4.50 18.58
C LEU A 81 -6.62 3.91 17.81
N GLN A 82 -6.83 3.46 16.57
CA GLN A 82 -5.83 2.77 15.74
C GLN A 82 -5.25 1.51 16.41
N THR A 83 -6.08 0.82 17.20
CA THR A 83 -5.76 -0.44 17.89
C THR A 83 -6.44 -1.64 17.24
N GLU A 84 -7.38 -1.43 16.32
CA GLU A 84 -8.03 -2.47 15.53
C GLU A 84 -7.99 -2.10 14.05
N VAL A 85 -7.59 -3.06 13.21
CA VAL A 85 -7.74 -3.02 11.76
C VAL A 85 -8.67 -4.14 11.30
N THR A 86 -9.65 -3.79 10.49
CA THR A 86 -10.50 -4.75 9.76
C THR A 86 -10.20 -4.63 8.28
N PHE A 87 -9.75 -5.71 7.65
CA PHE A 87 -9.63 -5.79 6.20
C PHE A 87 -10.94 -6.30 5.61
N LEU A 88 -11.62 -5.43 4.88
CA LEU A 88 -12.94 -5.66 4.31
C LEU A 88 -12.82 -5.90 2.80
N ARG A 89 -13.61 -6.83 2.29
CA ARG A 89 -13.86 -7.02 0.86
C ARG A 89 -15.27 -6.50 0.57
N PHE A 90 -15.39 -5.48 -0.27
CA PHE A 90 -16.68 -4.97 -0.72
C PHE A 90 -17.05 -5.46 -2.11
N ASP A 91 -18.30 -5.88 -2.26
CA ASP A 91 -18.93 -6.08 -3.56
C ASP A 91 -19.22 -4.72 -4.21
N VAL A 92 -18.71 -4.51 -5.43
CA VAL A 92 -18.75 -3.21 -6.11
C VAL A 92 -20.10 -2.89 -6.74
N GLN A 93 -21.03 -3.85 -6.81
CA GLN A 93 -22.37 -3.66 -7.36
C GLN A 93 -23.38 -3.33 -6.26
N THR A 94 -23.20 -3.92 -5.08
CA THR A 94 -24.15 -3.85 -3.97
C THR A 94 -23.66 -3.02 -2.78
N GLY A 95 -22.35 -2.79 -2.67
CA GLY A 95 -21.74 -2.12 -1.52
C GLY A 95 -21.65 -2.98 -0.26
N GLN A 96 -22.02 -4.26 -0.31
CA GLN A 96 -21.95 -5.14 0.86
C GLN A 96 -20.52 -5.56 1.16
N ALA A 97 -20.17 -5.59 2.44
CA ALA A 97 -18.85 -5.99 2.91
C ALA A 97 -18.80 -7.46 3.38
N THR A 98 -17.64 -8.08 3.23
CA THR A 98 -17.23 -9.32 3.88
C THR A 98 -15.93 -9.04 4.63
N THR A 99 -15.85 -9.38 5.92
CA THR A 99 -14.61 -9.25 6.68
C THR A 99 -13.63 -10.34 6.27
N LEU A 100 -12.48 -9.96 5.70
CA LEU A 100 -11.42 -10.90 5.35
C LEU A 100 -10.52 -11.19 6.55
N ILE A 101 -10.09 -10.15 7.26
CA ILE A 101 -9.18 -10.23 8.42
C ILE A 101 -9.61 -9.18 9.45
N GLN A 102 -9.46 -9.51 10.72
CA GLN A 102 -9.50 -8.55 11.82
C GLN A 102 -8.26 -8.75 12.69
N GLU A 103 -7.52 -7.68 12.97
CA GLU A 103 -6.37 -7.70 13.87
C GLU A 103 -6.49 -6.60 14.92
N THR A 104 -6.02 -6.90 16.12
CA THR A 104 -5.98 -5.97 17.25
C THR A 104 -4.57 -5.91 17.84
N ASN A 105 -4.22 -4.75 18.38
CA ASN A 105 -2.99 -4.56 19.16
C ASN A 105 -3.32 -3.66 20.36
N ASP A 106 -2.83 -4.05 21.54
CA ASP A 106 -3.10 -3.34 22.79
C ASP A 106 -2.45 -1.94 22.86
N VAL A 107 -1.47 -1.68 21.99
CA VAL A 107 -0.71 -0.43 21.94
C VAL A 107 -1.18 0.44 20.77
N TRP A 108 -0.85 0.04 19.53
CA TRP A 108 -1.32 0.65 18.28
C TRP A 108 -1.00 -0.27 17.10
N LEU A 109 -1.54 0.05 15.93
CA LEU A 109 -1.26 -0.63 14.66
C LEU A 109 -0.52 0.31 13.70
N ASN A 110 0.60 -0.15 13.16
CA ASN A 110 1.34 0.59 12.14
C ASN A 110 0.75 0.37 10.75
N THR A 111 0.20 1.43 10.15
CA THR A 111 -0.22 1.38 8.73
C THR A 111 1.00 1.26 7.83
N ASN A 112 0.89 0.47 6.77
CA ASN A 112 2.00 0.19 5.88
C ASN A 112 1.52 0.03 4.43
N TYR A 113 2.45 -0.23 3.51
CA TYR A 113 2.19 -0.48 2.08
C TYR A 113 2.67 -1.85 1.65
N LEU A 114 2.70 -2.84 2.56
CA LEU A 114 3.24 -4.18 2.32
C LEU A 114 2.20 -5.17 1.77
N PHE A 115 0.91 -4.83 1.82
CA PHE A 115 -0.14 -5.66 1.23
C PHE A 115 0.13 -5.92 -0.26
N ARG A 116 0.04 -7.18 -0.69
CA ARG A 116 0.18 -7.57 -2.09
C ARG A 116 -0.86 -8.62 -2.44
N ASN A 117 -1.57 -8.41 -3.55
CA ASN A 117 -2.43 -9.43 -4.13
C ASN A 117 -1.58 -10.55 -4.75
N ILE A 118 -2.09 -11.78 -4.65
CA ILE A 118 -1.52 -12.95 -5.31
C ILE A 118 -2.67 -13.67 -6.01
N GLU A 119 -2.61 -13.79 -7.32
CA GLU A 119 -3.58 -14.59 -8.06
C GLU A 119 -3.48 -16.06 -7.63
N ALA A 120 -4.63 -16.72 -7.44
CA ALA A 120 -4.67 -18.15 -7.21
C ALA A 120 -5.01 -18.87 -8.51
N GLU A 121 -4.69 -20.17 -8.57
CA GLU A 121 -4.92 -21.00 -9.76
C GLU A 121 -6.42 -21.24 -10.05
N SER A 122 -7.30 -21.02 -9.06
CA SER A 122 -8.73 -21.30 -9.18
C SER A 122 -9.54 -20.02 -9.36
N LYS A 123 -10.59 -20.08 -10.21
CA LYS A 123 -11.43 -18.92 -10.55
C LYS A 123 -12.17 -18.26 -9.37
N ASN A 124 -12.34 -18.98 -8.27
CA ASN A 124 -13.12 -18.53 -7.11
C ASN A 124 -12.25 -18.28 -5.88
N THR A 125 -10.93 -18.33 -6.04
CA THR A 125 -10.00 -18.07 -4.95
C THR A 125 -9.00 -17.01 -5.34
N PHE A 126 -8.51 -16.30 -4.36
CA PHE A 126 -7.32 -15.47 -4.50
C PHE A 126 -6.51 -15.53 -3.21
N ARG A 127 -5.23 -15.23 -3.31
CA ARG A 127 -4.33 -15.13 -2.18
C ARG A 127 -3.86 -13.69 -2.03
N PHE A 128 -3.28 -13.39 -0.89
CA PHE A 128 -2.62 -12.12 -0.66
C PHE A 128 -1.62 -12.23 0.48
N LEU A 129 -0.59 -11.39 0.42
CA LEU A 129 0.30 -11.15 1.55
C LEU A 129 -0.34 -10.12 2.46
N TRP A 130 -0.51 -10.51 3.72
CA TRP A 130 -0.93 -9.65 4.79
C TRP A 130 0.26 -9.36 5.72
N PRO A 131 0.63 -8.08 5.90
CA PRO A 131 1.65 -7.66 6.84
C PRO A 131 1.07 -7.58 8.26
N SER A 132 1.75 -8.14 9.25
CA SER A 132 1.28 -8.12 10.63
C SER A 132 2.44 -8.08 11.63
N GLU A 133 2.25 -7.32 12.71
CA GLU A 133 3.16 -7.23 13.85
C GLU A 133 2.77 -8.19 14.98
N ARG A 134 1.91 -9.19 14.71
CA ARG A 134 1.40 -10.14 15.72
C ARG A 134 2.48 -10.89 16.52
N SER A 135 3.69 -11.01 15.98
CA SER A 135 4.85 -11.61 16.66
C SER A 135 5.71 -10.60 17.44
N GLY A 136 5.33 -9.33 17.46
CA GLY A 136 6.11 -8.20 17.96
C GLY A 136 7.03 -7.56 16.91
N PHE A 137 7.11 -8.11 15.70
CA PHE A 137 7.88 -7.58 14.57
C PHE A 137 7.05 -7.69 13.29
N MET A 138 7.26 -6.77 12.35
CA MET A 138 6.53 -6.75 11.08
C MET A 138 6.95 -7.94 10.21
N HIS A 139 6.02 -8.85 9.93
CA HIS A 139 6.25 -10.01 9.06
C HIS A 139 5.13 -10.20 8.04
N LEU A 140 5.43 -10.95 6.99
CA LEU A 140 4.50 -11.29 5.92
C LEU A 140 3.81 -12.63 6.22
N TYR A 141 2.50 -12.66 6.04
CA TYR A 141 1.65 -13.84 6.21
C TYR A 141 0.85 -14.08 4.93
N LEU A 142 0.82 -15.31 4.44
CA LEU A 142 0.07 -15.66 3.25
C LEU A 142 -1.36 -16.05 3.64
N TYR A 143 -2.34 -15.37 3.07
CA TYR A 143 -3.76 -15.66 3.24
C TYR A 143 -4.41 -16.08 1.93
N GLU A 144 -5.50 -16.82 2.03
CA GLU A 144 -6.34 -17.22 0.91
C GLU A 144 -7.80 -16.90 1.22
N TYR A 145 -8.51 -16.32 0.26
CA TYR A 145 -9.95 -16.17 0.31
C TYR A 145 -10.59 -17.02 -0.77
N THR A 146 -11.71 -17.66 -0.43
CA THR A 146 -12.58 -18.38 -1.35
C THR A 146 -13.95 -17.69 -1.37
N ALA A 147 -14.51 -17.44 -2.55
CA ALA A 147 -15.81 -16.81 -2.67
C ALA A 147 -16.88 -17.53 -1.83
N GLY A 148 -17.64 -16.76 -1.05
CA GLY A 148 -18.67 -17.27 -0.14
C GLY A 148 -18.14 -17.72 1.23
N ALA A 149 -16.83 -17.74 1.45
CA ALA A 149 -16.26 -17.96 2.77
C ALA A 149 -16.56 -16.77 3.71
N PRO A 150 -16.71 -17.01 5.02
CA PRO A 150 -16.97 -15.95 6.00
C PRO A 150 -15.77 -15.03 6.25
N GLY A 151 -14.57 -15.41 5.80
CA GLY A 151 -13.35 -14.63 5.92
C GLY A 151 -12.17 -15.31 5.23
N ALA A 152 -10.99 -14.70 5.28
CA ALA A 152 -9.78 -15.25 4.71
C ALA A 152 -9.13 -16.28 5.64
N ARG A 153 -8.57 -17.34 5.06
CA ARG A 153 -7.85 -18.40 5.76
C ARG A 153 -6.36 -18.13 5.74
N LEU A 154 -5.71 -18.16 6.89
CA LEU A 154 -4.25 -18.11 6.99
C LEU A 154 -3.66 -19.41 6.42
N LEU A 155 -2.76 -19.30 5.45
CA LEU A 155 -1.97 -20.42 4.93
C LEU A 155 -0.68 -20.63 5.71
N GLY A 156 -0.11 -19.56 6.27
CA GLY A 156 1.07 -19.62 7.12
C GLY A 156 1.90 -18.34 7.08
N ALA A 157 2.92 -18.26 7.93
CA ALA A 157 3.91 -17.19 7.88
C ALA A 157 4.84 -17.38 6.68
N VAL A 158 5.24 -16.28 6.06
CA VAL A 158 6.23 -16.24 4.96
C VAL A 158 7.60 -15.84 5.49
N THR A 159 7.62 -14.99 6.53
CA THR A 159 8.83 -14.56 7.23
C THR A 159 8.63 -14.67 8.74
N SER A 160 9.71 -14.85 9.49
CA SER A 160 9.68 -14.84 10.95
C SER A 160 11.05 -14.50 11.55
N GLY A 161 11.07 -13.93 12.75
CA GLY A 161 12.29 -13.69 13.51
C GLY A 161 12.16 -12.50 14.46
N LYS A 162 13.29 -12.03 14.97
CA LYS A 162 13.40 -10.81 15.79
C LYS A 162 13.91 -9.63 14.96
N TRP A 163 13.22 -9.34 13.86
CA TRP A 163 13.55 -8.32 12.87
C TRP A 163 12.31 -7.99 12.05
N SER A 164 12.28 -6.86 11.36
CA SER A 164 11.09 -6.38 10.64
C SER A 164 11.27 -6.35 9.12
N VAL A 165 10.20 -6.70 8.41
CA VAL A 165 10.02 -6.41 6.98
C VAL A 165 9.60 -4.94 6.83
N GLU A 166 10.23 -4.22 5.91
CA GLU A 166 10.00 -2.79 5.69
C GLU A 166 9.36 -2.47 4.33
N SER A 167 9.61 -3.28 3.31
CA SER A 167 9.00 -3.14 1.97
C SER A 167 8.93 -4.48 1.25
N VAL A 168 7.99 -4.64 0.32
CA VAL A 168 7.97 -5.75 -0.65
C VAL A 168 8.30 -5.18 -2.02
N GLU A 169 9.42 -5.63 -2.58
CA GLU A 169 9.99 -5.13 -3.83
C GLU A 169 9.51 -5.93 -5.06
N GLY A 170 9.26 -7.23 -4.88
CA GLY A 170 8.85 -8.09 -5.99
C GLY A 170 8.26 -9.41 -5.52
N ILE A 171 7.42 -10.00 -6.38
CA ILE A 171 6.88 -11.35 -6.19
C ILE A 171 7.06 -12.10 -7.52
N ASP A 172 7.86 -13.16 -7.50
CA ASP A 172 8.00 -14.08 -8.62
C ASP A 172 7.11 -15.28 -8.36
N LEU A 173 5.91 -15.29 -8.96
CA LEU A 173 4.97 -16.39 -8.83
C LEU A 173 5.43 -17.65 -9.55
N ALA A 174 6.20 -17.53 -10.63
CA ALA A 174 6.68 -18.68 -11.39
C ALA A 174 7.70 -19.50 -10.58
N GLN A 175 8.53 -18.82 -9.79
CA GLN A 175 9.49 -19.47 -8.89
C GLN A 175 8.99 -19.57 -7.44
N GLY A 176 7.83 -19.01 -7.12
CA GLY A 176 7.27 -19.00 -5.77
C GLY A 176 8.13 -18.22 -4.77
N ARG A 177 8.63 -17.04 -5.14
CA ARG A 177 9.55 -16.22 -4.33
C ARG A 177 8.95 -14.84 -4.02
N VAL A 178 9.30 -14.31 -2.86
CA VAL A 178 9.06 -12.91 -2.49
C VAL A 178 10.38 -12.21 -2.21
N TYR A 179 10.52 -11.01 -2.76
CA TYR A 179 11.66 -10.11 -2.56
C TYR A 179 11.22 -8.94 -1.70
N PHE A 180 11.92 -8.70 -0.60
CA PHE A 180 11.53 -7.70 0.39
C PHE A 180 12.76 -7.07 1.04
N CYS A 181 12.64 -5.84 1.51
CA CYS A 181 13.67 -5.25 2.35
C CYS A 181 13.34 -5.41 3.83
N GLY A 182 14.37 -5.54 4.67
CA GLY A 182 14.19 -5.65 6.12
C GLY A 182 15.51 -5.58 6.91
N THR A 183 15.42 -5.92 8.19
CA THR A 183 16.49 -5.76 9.19
C THR A 183 17.00 -7.09 9.75
N ALA A 184 16.93 -8.17 8.98
CA ALA A 184 17.22 -9.53 9.46
C ALA A 184 18.65 -9.73 9.94
N ASP A 185 19.63 -9.12 9.25
CA ASP A 185 21.05 -9.17 9.64
C ASP A 185 21.34 -8.24 10.84
N SER A 186 20.78 -7.02 10.84
CA SER A 186 21.05 -5.99 11.84
C SER A 186 19.93 -4.93 11.85
N PRO A 187 19.54 -4.38 13.03
CA PRO A 187 18.63 -3.25 13.10
C PRO A 187 19.27 -1.92 12.65
N LEU A 188 20.59 -1.90 12.42
CA LEU A 188 21.32 -0.73 11.92
C LEU A 188 21.42 -0.70 10.39
N GLU A 189 20.95 -1.76 9.73
CA GLU A 189 21.13 -1.97 8.31
C GLU A 189 19.81 -2.39 7.67
N ARG A 190 19.67 -2.06 6.39
CA ARG A 190 18.50 -2.41 5.59
C ARG A 190 18.98 -3.11 4.34
N HIS A 191 18.60 -4.37 4.17
CA HIS A 191 19.03 -5.17 3.01
C HIS A 191 17.84 -5.71 2.22
N LEU A 192 18.12 -6.06 0.96
CA LEU A 192 17.21 -6.86 0.14
C LEU A 192 17.37 -8.33 0.52
N TYR A 193 16.24 -9.02 0.64
CA TYR A 193 16.18 -10.44 0.90
C TYR A 193 15.24 -11.15 -0.07
N VAL A 194 15.42 -12.46 -0.20
CA VAL A 194 14.49 -13.37 -0.87
C VAL A 194 14.07 -14.50 0.07
N ALA A 195 12.79 -14.86 0.05
CA ALA A 195 12.23 -16.00 0.76
C ALA A 195 11.24 -16.78 -0.13
N SER A 196 10.92 -18.01 0.29
CA SER A 196 9.80 -18.76 -0.31
C SER A 196 8.50 -18.01 -0.05
N LEU A 197 7.72 -17.76 -1.09
CA LEU A 197 6.40 -17.15 -0.97
C LEU A 197 5.40 -18.09 -0.29
N PHE A 198 5.52 -19.39 -0.58
CA PHE A 198 4.62 -20.40 -0.06
C PHE A 198 5.19 -21.00 1.24
N PRO A 199 4.44 -20.97 2.35
CA PRO A 199 4.86 -21.59 3.59
C PRO A 199 5.03 -23.10 3.40
N THR A 200 6.26 -23.59 3.54
CA THR A 200 6.61 -25.03 3.44
C THR A 200 7.08 -25.61 4.76
N SER A 201 7.31 -24.77 5.77
CA SER A 201 7.76 -25.15 7.12
C SER A 201 7.25 -24.16 8.16
N GLU A 202 7.20 -24.60 9.43
CA GLU A 202 6.86 -23.76 10.57
C GLU A 202 7.91 -23.96 11.68
N PRO A 203 8.76 -22.96 11.99
CA PRO A 203 8.82 -21.62 11.37
C PRO A 203 9.30 -21.65 9.90
N PRO A 204 9.07 -20.56 9.14
CA PRO A 204 9.63 -20.38 7.81
C PRO A 204 11.17 -20.48 7.80
N LEU A 205 11.73 -20.89 6.66
CA LEU A 205 13.17 -20.87 6.46
C LEU A 205 13.72 -19.43 6.53
N PRO A 206 14.93 -19.23 7.06
CA PRO A 206 15.57 -17.91 7.05
C PRO A 206 15.68 -17.36 5.62
N PRO A 207 15.42 -16.05 5.43
CA PRO A 207 15.56 -15.44 4.13
C PRO A 207 17.03 -15.37 3.70
N THR A 208 17.27 -15.36 2.39
CA THR A 208 18.61 -15.17 1.83
C THR A 208 18.84 -13.70 1.51
N ARG A 209 19.87 -13.09 2.10
CA ARG A 209 20.30 -11.72 1.79
C ARG A 209 20.86 -11.64 0.38
N LEU A 210 20.47 -10.59 -0.32
CA LEU A 210 20.87 -10.30 -1.70
C LEU A 210 21.90 -9.16 -1.76
N THR A 211 21.74 -8.08 -0.99
CA THR A 211 22.71 -6.97 -1.04
C THR A 211 24.03 -7.30 -0.35
N GLY A 212 25.13 -6.72 -0.84
CA GLY A 212 26.49 -7.09 -0.41
C GLY A 212 27.08 -6.20 0.69
N ALA A 213 27.21 -4.90 0.44
CA ALA A 213 27.80 -3.96 1.40
C ALA A 213 26.97 -3.85 2.68
N GLU A 214 27.60 -3.51 3.81
CA GLU A 214 26.89 -3.10 5.02
C GLU A 214 26.32 -1.69 4.85
N GLY A 215 25.13 -1.46 5.40
CA GLY A 215 24.50 -0.14 5.45
C GLY A 215 23.02 -0.12 5.07
N MET A 216 22.59 1.04 4.57
CA MET A 216 21.20 1.28 4.20
C MET A 216 21.05 1.15 2.70
N HIS A 217 20.25 0.19 2.25
CA HIS A 217 19.95 -0.04 0.84
C HIS A 217 18.53 0.42 0.52
N SER A 218 18.36 1.13 -0.60
CA SER A 218 17.06 1.46 -1.21
C SER A 218 16.97 0.75 -2.55
N ILE A 219 15.93 -0.07 -2.72
CA ILE A 219 15.83 -1.02 -3.82
C ILE A 219 14.67 -0.64 -4.72
N VAL A 220 14.88 -0.75 -6.03
CA VAL A 220 13.81 -0.76 -7.03
C VAL A 220 14.00 -1.99 -7.90
N MET A 221 13.07 -2.94 -7.79
CA MET A 221 13.09 -4.18 -8.56
C MET A 221 12.26 -4.05 -9.83
N ASP A 222 12.69 -4.70 -10.91
CA ASP A 222 11.90 -4.78 -12.13
C ASP A 222 10.70 -5.72 -11.97
N SER A 223 9.68 -5.57 -12.82
CA SER A 223 8.45 -6.37 -12.71
C SER A 223 8.65 -7.87 -12.93
N SER A 224 9.73 -8.29 -13.60
CA SER A 224 10.07 -9.71 -13.80
C SER A 224 10.97 -10.30 -12.71
N CYS A 225 11.36 -9.51 -11.71
CA CYS A 225 12.22 -9.94 -10.59
C CYS A 225 13.59 -10.50 -11.03
N HIS A 226 14.11 -10.05 -12.17
CA HIS A 226 15.40 -10.47 -12.73
C HIS A 226 16.51 -9.46 -12.48
N MET A 227 16.17 -8.20 -12.20
CA MET A 227 17.11 -7.11 -12.00
C MET A 227 16.59 -6.14 -10.93
N PHE A 228 17.51 -5.44 -10.29
CA PHE A 228 17.16 -4.34 -9.41
C PHE A 228 18.23 -3.26 -9.41
N VAL A 229 17.79 -2.04 -9.12
CA VAL A 229 18.68 -0.92 -8.77
C VAL A 229 18.82 -0.91 -7.25
N ASP A 230 20.05 -0.82 -6.79
CA ASP A 230 20.40 -0.65 -5.37
C ASP A 230 21.10 0.69 -5.19
N VAL A 231 20.46 1.57 -4.42
CA VAL A 231 21.05 2.81 -3.94
C VAL A 231 21.43 2.61 -2.48
N TYR A 232 22.72 2.49 -2.20
CA TYR A 232 23.20 2.20 -0.84
C TYR A 232 24.17 3.26 -0.32
N SER A 233 24.22 3.39 1.00
CA SER A 233 25.18 4.25 1.71
C SER A 233 25.52 3.69 3.09
N ASN A 234 26.65 4.11 3.65
CA ASN A 234 27.04 3.82 5.03
C ASN A 234 27.89 4.97 5.60
N THR A 235 28.38 4.81 6.84
CA THR A 235 29.10 5.88 7.56
C THR A 235 30.42 6.31 6.92
N THR A 236 30.98 5.51 6.01
CA THR A 236 32.24 5.78 5.32
C THR A 236 32.09 5.93 3.81
N THR A 237 30.93 5.57 3.24
CA THR A 237 30.67 5.55 1.80
C THR A 237 29.44 6.40 1.48
N PRO A 238 29.57 7.48 0.69
CA PRO A 238 28.42 8.27 0.25
C PRO A 238 27.48 7.44 -0.63
N PRO A 239 26.22 7.87 -0.83
CA PRO A 239 25.25 7.14 -1.64
C PRO A 239 25.78 6.76 -3.04
N ARG A 240 25.65 5.49 -3.40
CA ARG A 240 26.02 4.92 -4.71
C ARG A 240 24.87 4.13 -5.28
N ALA A 241 24.62 4.30 -6.57
CA ALA A 241 23.65 3.50 -7.32
C ALA A 241 24.38 2.39 -8.10
N GLN A 242 23.86 1.18 -8.04
CA GLN A 242 24.33 0.04 -8.83
C GLN A 242 23.15 -0.74 -9.41
N VAL A 243 23.36 -1.32 -10.60
CA VAL A 243 22.39 -2.22 -11.22
C VAL A 243 22.85 -3.65 -11.00
N CYS A 244 21.96 -4.47 -10.46
CA CYS A 244 22.24 -5.84 -10.05
C CYS A 244 21.33 -6.79 -10.82
N ILE A 245 21.87 -7.93 -11.26
CA ILE A 245 21.07 -9.05 -11.78
C ILE A 245 20.77 -10.01 -10.64
N VAL A 246 19.51 -10.42 -10.52
CA VAL A 246 19.04 -11.54 -9.70
C VAL A 246 19.28 -12.81 -10.50
N PRO A 247 20.30 -13.62 -10.20
CA PRO A 247 20.54 -14.84 -10.97
C PRO A 247 19.58 -15.94 -10.51
N SER A 248 19.33 -16.88 -11.40
CA SER A 248 18.50 -18.08 -11.17
C SER A 248 18.89 -18.86 -9.90
N GLU A 249 20.18 -18.84 -9.53
CA GLU A 249 20.75 -19.53 -8.35
C GLU A 249 21.07 -18.60 -7.15
N GLY A 250 20.67 -17.32 -7.18
CA GLY A 250 20.76 -16.43 -6.00
C GLY A 250 22.13 -15.79 -5.70
N LYS A 251 23.15 -15.90 -6.58
CA LYS A 251 24.45 -15.20 -6.47
C LYS A 251 24.61 -13.96 -7.36
N ILE A 252 24.36 -12.78 -6.82
CA ILE A 252 24.31 -11.52 -7.57
C ILE A 252 25.57 -11.25 -8.39
N ALA A 253 25.37 -10.84 -9.64
CA ALA A 253 26.38 -10.19 -10.44
C ALA A 253 26.05 -8.70 -10.54
N THR A 254 26.98 -7.85 -10.07
CA THR A 254 26.93 -6.41 -10.34
C THR A 254 27.11 -6.20 -11.84
N VAL A 255 26.16 -5.53 -12.49
CA VAL A 255 26.33 -5.06 -13.86
C VAL A 255 27.03 -3.72 -13.75
N ASN A 256 28.16 -3.57 -14.46
CA ASN A 256 28.78 -2.25 -14.58
C ASN A 256 27.73 -1.26 -15.11
N PRO A 257 27.63 -0.05 -14.54
CA PRO A 257 26.68 0.94 -15.02
C PRO A 257 26.82 1.07 -16.53
N VAL A 258 25.73 0.87 -17.26
CA VAL A 258 25.65 1.40 -18.63
C VAL A 258 25.82 2.91 -18.46
N GLU A 259 26.74 3.52 -19.20
CA GLU A 259 26.84 4.98 -19.21
C GLU A 259 25.44 5.52 -19.45
N PRO A 260 24.90 6.36 -18.54
CA PRO A 260 23.55 6.86 -18.71
C PRO A 260 23.46 7.54 -20.08
N ALA A 261 22.48 7.13 -20.88
CA ALA A 261 22.09 7.93 -22.03
C ALA A 261 21.80 9.34 -21.52
N ASP A 262 22.26 10.34 -22.27
CA ASP A 262 22.13 11.75 -21.93
C ASP A 262 20.68 12.03 -21.44
N PRO A 263 20.49 12.42 -20.16
CA PRO A 263 19.15 12.65 -19.60
C PRO A 263 18.40 13.77 -20.33
N CYS A 264 19.09 14.63 -21.09
CA CYS A 264 18.45 15.60 -21.97
C CYS A 264 17.69 14.96 -23.15
N LEU A 265 17.95 13.69 -23.49
CA LEU A 265 17.27 12.96 -24.56
C LEU A 265 16.04 12.17 -24.08
N ALA A 266 15.87 11.96 -22.77
CA ALA A 266 14.73 11.23 -22.19
C ALA A 266 13.56 12.13 -21.76
N ALA A 267 13.75 13.46 -21.81
CA ALA A 267 12.76 14.46 -21.46
C ALA A 267 11.94 14.89 -22.69
N GLU A 268 11.31 13.95 -23.40
CA GLU A 268 10.18 14.36 -24.24
C GLU A 268 8.95 14.53 -23.33
N PRO A 269 8.34 15.73 -23.28
CA PRO A 269 7.19 15.96 -22.43
C PRO A 269 6.05 15.02 -22.84
N ALA A 270 5.45 14.34 -21.86
CA ALA A 270 4.22 13.60 -22.08
C ALA A 270 3.18 14.53 -22.71
N SER A 271 2.40 14.01 -23.66
CA SER A 271 1.32 14.78 -24.28
C SER A 271 0.39 15.33 -23.18
N PRO A 272 -0.04 16.60 -23.29
CA PRO A 272 -0.90 17.21 -22.28
C PRO A 272 -2.20 16.41 -22.13
N LEU A 273 -2.70 16.32 -20.89
CA LEU A 273 -4.04 15.79 -20.58
C LEU A 273 -5.08 16.49 -21.45
N SER A 274 -6.09 15.75 -21.94
CA SER A 274 -7.16 16.35 -22.72
C SER A 274 -7.95 17.36 -21.88
N ALA A 275 -8.47 18.41 -22.52
CA ALA A 275 -9.29 19.43 -21.86
C ALA A 275 -10.53 18.82 -21.16
N GLU A 276 -11.03 17.71 -21.70
CA GLU A 276 -12.14 16.93 -21.14
C GLU A 276 -11.79 16.30 -19.80
N LEU A 277 -10.61 15.66 -19.70
CA LEU A 277 -10.14 15.08 -18.44
C LEU A 277 -9.85 16.18 -17.40
N ALA A 278 -9.30 17.31 -17.83
CA ALA A 278 -9.07 18.45 -16.94
C ALA A 278 -10.38 19.03 -16.38
N ALA A 279 -11.43 19.11 -17.20
CA ALA A 279 -12.75 19.57 -16.77
C ALA A 279 -13.41 18.61 -15.76
N ILE A 280 -13.28 17.29 -15.96
CA ILE A 280 -13.79 16.28 -15.03
C ILE A 280 -13.08 16.35 -13.68
N PHE A 281 -11.76 16.54 -13.67
CA PHE A 281 -11.02 16.74 -12.42
C PHE A 281 -11.52 17.98 -11.67
N GLN A 282 -11.83 19.05 -12.39
CA GLN A 282 -12.41 20.25 -11.79
C GLN A 282 -13.82 19.99 -11.25
N GLU A 283 -14.66 19.26 -11.97
CA GLU A 283 -16.03 18.93 -11.54
C GLU A 283 -16.05 17.97 -10.33
N ILE A 284 -15.07 17.07 -10.21
CA ILE A 284 -14.86 16.24 -9.01
C ILE A 284 -14.45 17.13 -7.82
N GLN A 285 -13.61 18.13 -8.03
CA GLN A 285 -13.25 19.11 -6.99
C GLN A 285 -14.46 19.96 -6.58
N ASP A 286 -15.30 20.34 -7.54
CA ASP A 286 -16.48 21.18 -7.31
C ASP A 286 -17.67 20.39 -6.71
N SER A 287 -17.74 19.07 -6.96
CA SER A 287 -18.75 18.14 -6.42
C SER A 287 -18.36 17.50 -5.09
N ALA A 288 -17.08 17.54 -4.72
CA ALA A 288 -16.71 17.45 -3.32
C ALA A 288 -17.43 18.60 -2.61
N TYR A 289 -18.20 18.30 -1.56
CA TYR A 289 -19.01 19.28 -0.83
C TYR A 289 -18.26 20.62 -0.77
N PRO A 290 -18.82 21.73 -1.30
CA PRO A 290 -18.23 23.02 -1.02
C PRO A 290 -18.10 23.08 0.49
N LEU A 291 -16.89 23.35 0.98
CA LEU A 291 -16.71 23.75 2.37
C LEU A 291 -17.41 25.10 2.50
N THR A 292 -18.74 25.10 2.52
CA THR A 292 -19.53 26.27 2.82
C THR A 292 -19.15 26.65 4.24
N THR A 293 -18.54 27.83 4.36
CA THR A 293 -18.27 28.51 5.62
C THR A 293 -19.55 28.98 6.31
N GLU A 294 -20.73 28.71 5.75
CA GLU A 294 -22.02 29.06 6.34
C GLU A 294 -22.69 27.85 6.99
N GLN A 295 -22.43 27.67 8.28
CA GLN A 295 -23.48 27.39 9.26
C GLN A 295 -23.09 28.15 10.53
N GLU A 296 -23.78 29.26 10.75
CA GLU A 296 -23.78 30.09 11.97
C GLU A 296 -24.02 29.27 13.24
#